data_AF-A0A444HHC2-F1
#
_entry.id   AF-A0A444HHC2-F1
#
_cell.length_a   1.000
_cell.length_b   1.000
_cell.length_c   1.000
_cell.angle_alpha   90.00
_cell.angle_beta   90.00
_cell.angle_gamma   90.00
#
_symmetry.space_group_name_H-M   'P 1'
#
loop_
_entity.id
_entity.type
_entity.pdbx_description
1 polymer ?
#
loop_
_entity_poly.entity_id
_entity_poly.type
_entity_poly.pdbx_seq_one_letter_code
_entity_poly.pdbx_strand_id
1 'polypeptide(L)'
;MPTRNVVLTDHHEAVIDKLVKSGRYQNASEVLRDGLRLVEQRDALDVVKLEALREAARAGFSDIEGGRFADVNDDELEGFISGLGQQAGQRVKNMSR
;
A
#
# COMPACT_ATOMS: atom_id res chain seq x y z
N MET A 1 -4.00 25.86 -20.75
CA MET A 1 -4.55 24.72 -19.98
C MET A 1 -6.05 24.93 -19.82
N PRO A 2 -6.89 23.88 -19.91
CA PRO A 2 -8.31 24.00 -19.61
C PRO A 2 -8.51 24.43 -18.16
N THR A 3 -9.50 25.29 -17.92
CA THR A 3 -9.88 25.77 -16.59
C THR A 3 -11.19 25.13 -16.15
N ARG A 4 -11.34 24.92 -14.84
CA ARG A 4 -12.59 24.44 -14.25
C ARG A 4 -12.82 25.12 -12.92
N ASN A 5 -14.05 25.60 -12.71
CA ASN A 5 -14.43 26.21 -11.44
C ASN A 5 -14.71 25.10 -10.43
N VAL A 6 -14.19 25.27 -9.22
CA VAL A 6 -14.41 24.37 -8.08
C VAL A 6 -14.91 25.19 -6.90
N VAL A 7 -15.85 24.63 -6.15
CA VAL A 7 -16.32 25.22 -4.90
C VAL A 7 -15.44 24.67 -3.78
N LEU A 8 -14.86 25.57 -3.00
CA LEU A 8 -14.03 25.22 -1.85
C LEU A 8 -14.81 25.47 -0.56
N THR A 9 -14.49 24.70 0.46
CA THR A 9 -14.90 25.01 1.83
C THR A 9 -13.91 26.00 2.43
N ASP A 10 -14.33 26.73 3.47
CA ASP A 10 -13.46 27.68 4.19
C ASP A 10 -12.15 27.03 4.66
N HIS A 11 -12.21 25.75 5.06
CA HIS A 11 -11.03 24.99 5.44
C HIS A 11 -10.04 24.80 4.27
N HIS A 12 -10.53 24.38 3.10
CA HIS A 12 -9.67 24.16 1.94
C HIS A 12 -9.07 25.46 1.42
N GLU A 13 -9.84 26.55 1.44
CA GLU A 13 -9.34 27.88 1.12
C GLU A 13 -8.20 28.27 2.08
N ALA A 14 -8.39 28.14 3.39
CA ALA A 14 -7.35 28.46 4.37
C ALA A 14 -6.07 27.63 4.20
N VAL A 15 -6.18 26.34 3.82
CA VAL A 15 -5.03 25.48 3.53
C VAL A 15 -4.29 25.97 2.28
N ILE A 16 -5.00 26.24 1.19
CA ILE A 16 -4.41 26.76 -0.06
C ILE A 16 -3.73 28.10 0.20
N ASP A 17 -4.39 29.01 0.90
CA ASP A 17 -3.87 30.32 1.26
C ASP A 17 -2.59 30.23 2.06
N LYS A 18 -2.54 29.37 3.08
CA LYS A 18 -1.33 29.15 3.88
C LYS A 18 -0.18 28.65 3.00
N LEU A 19 -0.45 27.69 2.11
CA LEU A 19 0.56 27.10 1.24
C LEU A 19 1.12 28.13 0.25
N VAL A 20 0.26 28.97 -0.33
CA VAL A 20 0.70 30.04 -1.24
C VAL A 20 1.43 31.16 -0.50
N LYS A 21 0.88 31.66 0.62
CA LYS A 21 1.50 32.73 1.43
C LYS A 21 2.86 32.32 2.00
N SER A 22 3.06 31.02 2.25
CA SER A 22 4.37 30.49 2.66
C SER A 22 5.42 30.46 1.54
N GLY A 23 5.02 30.67 0.29
CA GLY A 23 5.89 30.58 -0.89
C GLY A 23 6.13 29.15 -1.38
N ARG A 24 5.57 28.12 -0.72
CA ARG A 24 5.71 26.72 -1.14
C ARG A 24 5.10 26.45 -2.51
N TYR A 25 4.03 27.17 -2.85
CA TYR A 25 3.40 27.14 -4.17
C TYR A 25 3.16 28.58 -4.65
N GLN A 26 3.23 28.80 -5.96
CA GLN A 26 3.06 30.15 -6.52
C GLN A 26 1.58 30.57 -6.57
N ASN A 27 0.66 29.61 -6.69
CA ASN A 27 -0.77 29.88 -6.82
C ASN A 27 -1.61 28.66 -6.43
N ALA A 28 -2.91 28.89 -6.26
CA ALA A 28 -3.89 27.85 -5.92
C ALA A 28 -3.94 26.72 -6.97
N SER A 29 -3.77 27.04 -8.26
CA SER A 29 -3.83 26.02 -9.31
C SER A 29 -2.68 25.02 -9.22
N GLU A 30 -1.51 25.42 -8.73
CA GLU A 30 -0.41 24.50 -8.46
C GLU A 30 -0.73 23.56 -7.29
N VAL A 31 -1.27 24.10 -6.20
CA VAL A 31 -1.70 23.29 -5.04
C VAL A 31 -2.73 22.25 -5.47
N LEU A 32 -3.73 22.65 -6.26
CA LEU A 32 -4.77 21.75 -6.75
C LEU A 32 -4.22 20.68 -7.71
N ARG A 33 -3.30 21.04 -8.61
CA ARG A 33 -2.65 20.05 -9.51
C ARG A 33 -1.81 19.05 -8.73
N ASP A 34 -1.11 19.49 -7.70
CA ASP A 34 -0.30 18.60 -6.86
C ASP A 34 -1.20 17.69 -6.02
N GLY A 35 -2.29 18.23 -5.48
CA GLY A 35 -3.35 17.45 -4.83
C GLY A 35 -3.95 16.39 -5.74
N LEU A 36 -4.24 16.73 -7.01
CA LEU A 36 -4.74 15.76 -7.99
C LEU A 36 -3.71 14.68 -8.30
N ARG A 37 -2.44 15.03 -8.44
CA ARG A 37 -1.36 14.04 -8.62
C ARG A 37 -1.28 13.06 -7.46
N LEU A 38 -1.49 13.51 -6.22
CA LEU A 38 -1.53 12.63 -5.06
C LEU A 38 -2.72 11.65 -5.10
N VAL A 39 -3.88 12.10 -5.59
CA VAL A 39 -5.04 11.24 -5.83
C VAL A 39 -4.72 10.19 -6.90
N GLU A 40 -4.19 10.61 -8.05
CA GLU A 40 -3.79 9.70 -9.14
C GLU A 40 -2.76 8.66 -8.68
N GLN A 41 -1.78 9.07 -7.87
CA GLN A 41 -0.78 8.16 -7.29
C GLN A 41 -1.40 7.15 -6.32
N ARG A 42 -2.38 7.57 -5.51
CA ARG A 42 -3.11 6.67 -4.61
C ARG A 42 -3.89 5.63 -5.41
N ASP A 43 -4.63 6.07 -6.42
CA ASP A 43 -5.42 5.18 -7.28
C ASP A 43 -4.52 4.15 -8.00
N ALA A 44 -3.39 4.60 -8.54
CA ALA A 44 -2.41 3.70 -9.16
C ALA A 44 -1.86 2.65 -8.18
N LEU A 45 -1.56 3.06 -6.94
CA LEU A 45 -1.09 2.15 -5.89
C LEU A 45 -2.18 1.15 -5.49
N ASP A 46 -3.43 1.58 -5.40
CA ASP A 46 -4.54 0.72 -5.03
C ASP A 46 -4.81 -0.35 -6.10
N VAL A 47 -4.66 -0.01 -7.39
CA VAL A 47 -4.73 -0.98 -8.50
C VAL A 47 -3.64 -2.05 -8.35
N VAL A 48 -2.39 -1.64 -8.18
CA VAL A 48 -1.25 -2.58 -8.02
C VAL A 48 -1.43 -3.45 -6.78
N LYS A 49 -1.88 -2.88 -5.67
CA LYS A 49 -2.16 -3.62 -4.43
C LYS A 49 -3.25 -4.66 -4.65
N LEU A 50 -4.32 -4.31 -5.35
CA LEU A 50 -5.42 -5.23 -5.64
C LEU A 50 -4.97 -6.39 -6.54
N GLU A 51 -4.15 -6.11 -7.55
CA GLU A 51 -3.56 -7.15 -8.39
C GLU A 51 -2.67 -8.10 -7.57
N ALA A 52 -1.78 -7.56 -6.74
CA ALA A 52 -0.92 -8.37 -5.86
C ALA A 52 -1.73 -9.27 -4.91
N LEU A 53 -2.82 -8.73 -4.33
CA LEU A 53 -3.71 -9.51 -3.47
C LEU A 53 -4.45 -10.61 -4.23
N ARG A 54 -4.89 -10.33 -5.47
CA ARG A 54 -5.53 -11.33 -6.33
C ARG A 54 -4.58 -12.47 -6.69
N GLU A 55 -3.33 -12.16 -7.04
CA GLU A 55 -2.33 -13.20 -7.33
C GLU A 55 -1.99 -14.01 -6.08
N ALA A 56 -1.80 -13.36 -4.93
CA ALA A 56 -1.56 -14.06 -3.67
C ALA A 56 -2.71 -15.00 -3.29
N ALA A 57 -3.96 -14.55 -3.47
CA ALA A 57 -5.14 -15.38 -3.22
C ALA A 57 -5.20 -16.58 -4.18
N ARG A 58 -4.96 -16.38 -5.49
CA ARG A 58 -4.92 -17.48 -6.46
C ARG A 58 -3.85 -18.51 -6.11
N ALA A 59 -2.64 -18.06 -5.74
CA ALA A 59 -1.57 -18.95 -5.30
C ALA A 59 -2.01 -19.77 -4.08
N GLY A 60 -2.58 -19.11 -3.06
CA GLY A 60 -3.09 -19.78 -1.86
C GLY A 60 -4.19 -20.80 -2.15
N PHE A 61 -5.17 -20.47 -3.00
CA PHE A 61 -6.21 -21.42 -3.39
C PHE A 61 -5.64 -22.62 -4.16
N SER A 62 -4.70 -22.39 -5.08
CA SER A 62 -4.02 -23.49 -5.79
C SER A 62 -3.21 -24.39 -4.85
N ASP A 63 -2.61 -23.83 -3.79
CA ASP A 63 -1.93 -24.60 -2.76
C ASP A 63 -2.92 -25.44 -1.94
N ILE A 64 -4.08 -24.90 -1.58
CA ILE A 64 -5.14 -25.65 -0.89
C ILE A 64 -5.65 -26.81 -1.77
N GLU A 65 -6.01 -26.54 -3.02
CA GLU A 65 -6.48 -27.57 -3.97
C GLU A 65 -5.41 -28.66 -4.20
N GLY A 66 -4.14 -28.27 -4.20
CA GLY A 66 -3.01 -29.19 -4.34
C GLY A 66 -2.57 -29.88 -3.05
N GLY A 67 -3.26 -29.67 -1.93
CA GLY A 67 -2.90 -30.26 -0.63
C GLY A 67 -1.59 -29.72 -0.02
N ARG A 68 -1.10 -28.56 -0.49
CA ARG A 68 0.14 -27.90 -0.04
C ARG A 68 -0.14 -26.94 1.12
N PHE A 69 -0.82 -27.42 2.15
CA PHE A 69 -1.10 -26.67 3.37
C PHE A 69 -0.77 -27.51 4.60
N ALA A 70 -0.64 -26.85 5.75
CA ALA A 70 -0.56 -27.51 7.05
C ALA A 70 -1.81 -27.12 7.85
N ASP A 71 -2.48 -28.11 8.42
CA ASP A 71 -3.52 -27.87 9.42
C ASP A 71 -2.83 -27.60 10.76
N VAL A 72 -3.23 -26.52 11.44
CA VAL A 72 -2.58 -26.04 12.66
C VAL A 72 -3.67 -25.57 13.60
N ASN A 73 -3.69 -26.13 14.80
CA ASN A 73 -4.63 -25.69 15.83
C ASN A 73 -4.21 -24.32 16.39
N ASP A 74 -5.19 -23.53 16.85
CA ASP A 74 -4.95 -22.17 17.35
C ASP A 74 -3.92 -22.11 18.50
N ASP A 75 -3.91 -23.11 19.38
CA ASP A 75 -2.98 -23.24 20.49
C ASP A 75 -1.55 -23.62 20.06
N GLU A 76 -1.38 -24.15 18.85
CA GLU A 76 -0.10 -24.55 18.28
C GLU A 76 0.48 -23.51 17.31
N LEU A 77 -0.31 -22.51 16.92
CA LEU A 77 0.02 -21.53 15.87
C LEU A 77 1.32 -20.77 16.13
N GLU A 78 1.51 -20.27 17.36
CA GLU A 78 2.70 -19.51 17.73
C GLU A 78 3.98 -20.37 17.63
N GLY A 79 3.90 -21.62 18.10
CA GLY A 79 4.98 -22.58 18.02
C GLY A 79 5.31 -22.96 16.57
N PHE A 80 4.29 -23.17 15.76
CA PHE A 80 4.42 -23.48 14.33
C PHE A 80 5.14 -22.36 13.59
N ILE A 81 4.69 -21.11 13.73
CA ILE A 81 5.31 -19.94 13.08
C ILE A 81 6.76 -19.76 13.57
N SER A 82 7.01 -19.90 14.87
CA SER A 82 8.36 -19.81 15.43
C SER A 82 9.29 -20.87 14.85
N GLY A 83 8.82 -22.11 14.68
CA GLY A 83 9.54 -23.20 14.04
C GLY A 83 9.91 -22.90 12.58
N LEU A 84 8.97 -22.37 11.80
CA LEU A 84 9.23 -21.94 10.42
C LEU A 84 10.33 -20.87 10.36
N GLY A 85 10.30 -19.90 11.28
CA GLY A 85 11.32 -18.86 11.38
C GLY A 85 12.72 -19.42 11.65
N GLN A 86 12.84 -20.37 12.58
CA GLN A 86 14.11 -21.04 12.89
C GLN A 86 14.66 -21.82 11.69
N GLN A 87 13.80 -22.59 11.00
CA GLN A 87 14.17 -23.34 9.81
C GLN A 87 14.67 -22.44 8.68
N ALA A 88 13.97 -21.33 8.43
CA ALA A 88 14.39 -20.34 7.44
C ALA A 88 15.75 -19.73 7.78
N GLY A 89 15.97 -19.35 9.05
CA GLY A 89 17.26 -18.83 9.51
C GLY A 89 18.40 -19.83 9.36
N GLN A 90 18.16 -21.12 9.63
CA GLN A 90 19.17 -22.17 9.46
C GLN A 90 19.54 -22.40 7.99
N ARG A 91 18.56 -22.34 7.07
CA ARG A 91 18.82 -22.45 5.62
C ARG A 91 19.73 -21.34 5.11
N VAL A 92 19.51 -20.10 5.55
CA VAL A 92 20.36 -18.96 5.16
C VAL A 92 21.79 -19.12 5.67
N LYS A 93 21.98 -19.60 6.91
CA LYS A 93 23.31 -19.88 7.50
C LYS A 93 24.05 -20.99 6.75
N ASN A 94 23.33 -22.03 6.34
CA ASN A 94 23.93 -23.15 5.61
C ASN A 94 24.31 -22.78 4.18
N MET A 95 23.64 -21.81 3.57
CA MET A 95 23.93 -21.34 2.20
C MET A 95 25.06 -20.30 2.14
N SER A 96 25.45 -19.73 3.29
CA SER A 96 26.57 -18.77 3.40
C SER A 96 27.89 -19.42 3.86
N ARG A 97 27.95 -20.76 3.90
CA ARG A 97 29.16 -21.56 4.16
C ARG A 97 29.59 -22.23 2.87
#